data_AF-A0A242JZS3-F1
#
_entry.id   AF-A0A242JZS3-F1
#
_cell.length_a   1.000
_cell.length_b   1.000
_cell.length_c   1.000
_cell.angle_alpha   90.00
_cell.angle_beta   90.00
_cell.angle_gamma   90.00
#
_symmetry.space_group_name_H-M   'P 1'
#
loop_
_entity.id
_entity.type
_entity.pdbx_description
1 polymer ?
#
loop_
_entity_poly.entity_id
_entity_poly.type
_entity_poly.pdbx_seq_one_letter_code
_entity_poly.pdbx_strand_id
1 'polypeptide(L)'
;MLDYYRQYKQNKSRCGRHSTVLSDEQSTYVQEKVAQEWSPDVIIGRGEFPIDCSARTLYRMFKKGIFDTQSLPMKGKRKPNNHQEKRGKQAFRRTIHERNSLYPHLSKEFGHLEDDTIVGVKHKSAVITLVECLSKVIITLKPIGRRAEDIQTRLNDWFKSMPKHLFKSMTFDCGKEFSNWRSISNSNDIAIFFADPGTPSQRGLNEHSNGLLRRGGLPKTMDFRDTDETFIQSVASKETIFQENH
;
A
#
# COMPACT_ATOMS: atom_id res chain seq x y z
N MET A 1 -53.49 -19.04 -8.29
CA MET A 1 -52.61 -17.89 -8.66
C MET A 1 -52.06 -17.15 -7.43
N LEU A 2 -52.88 -16.81 -6.43
CA LEU A 2 -52.43 -16.16 -5.18
C LEU A 2 -51.51 -17.04 -4.31
N ASP A 3 -51.78 -18.35 -4.22
CA ASP A 3 -50.96 -19.27 -3.39
C ASP A 3 -49.56 -19.50 -3.96
N TYR A 4 -49.43 -19.58 -5.28
CA TYR A 4 -48.13 -19.67 -5.95
C TYR A 4 -47.25 -18.45 -5.62
N TYR A 5 -47.84 -17.25 -5.62
CA TYR A 5 -47.13 -16.01 -5.31
C TYR A 5 -46.75 -15.91 -3.81
N ARG A 6 -47.60 -16.40 -2.90
CA ARG A 6 -47.28 -16.49 -1.46
C ARG A 6 -46.17 -17.51 -1.19
N GLN A 7 -46.23 -18.68 -1.81
CA GLN A 7 -45.22 -19.72 -1.70
C GLN A 7 -43.87 -19.24 -2.27
N TYR A 8 -43.90 -18.53 -3.40
CA TYR A 8 -42.71 -17.90 -3.99
C TYR A 8 -42.09 -16.86 -3.03
N LYS A 9 -42.89 -16.01 -2.38
CA LYS A 9 -42.37 -15.05 -1.38
C LYS A 9 -41.80 -15.74 -0.13
N GLN A 10 -42.41 -16.81 0.37
CA GLN A 10 -41.88 -17.60 1.49
C GLN A 10 -40.59 -18.34 1.13
N ASN A 11 -40.50 -18.89 -0.09
CA ASN A 11 -39.27 -19.53 -0.55
C ASN A 11 -38.18 -18.50 -0.79
N LYS A 12 -38.51 -17.30 -1.30
CA LYS A 12 -37.57 -16.20 -1.49
C LYS A 12 -37.08 -15.59 -0.17
N SER A 13 -37.88 -15.57 0.90
CA SER A 13 -37.40 -15.16 2.23
C SER A 13 -36.49 -16.19 2.89
N ARG A 14 -36.57 -17.46 2.48
CA ARG A 14 -35.64 -18.54 2.82
C ARG A 14 -34.39 -18.58 1.93
N CYS A 15 -34.45 -17.95 0.76
CA CYS A 15 -33.33 -17.84 -0.18
C CYS A 15 -32.63 -16.48 -0.05
N GLY A 16 -31.58 -16.47 0.77
CA GLY A 16 -30.64 -15.36 0.89
C GLY A 16 -29.59 -15.70 1.92
N ARG A 17 -28.35 -15.24 1.73
CA ARG A 17 -27.32 -15.40 2.76
C ARG A 17 -27.78 -14.64 4.01
N HIS A 18 -28.08 -15.36 5.09
CA HIS A 18 -28.40 -14.75 6.38
C HIS A 18 -27.27 -13.79 6.77
N SER A 19 -27.64 -12.62 7.31
CA SER A 19 -26.65 -11.66 7.77
C SER A 19 -25.82 -12.33 8.85
N THR A 20 -24.53 -12.49 8.61
CA THR A 20 -23.60 -12.95 9.64
C THR A 20 -23.72 -12.02 10.84
N VAL A 21 -24.04 -12.58 11.99
CA VAL A 21 -24.02 -11.91 13.30
C VAL A 21 -22.82 -12.49 14.02
N LEU A 22 -21.92 -11.63 14.49
CA LEU A 22 -20.78 -12.05 15.29
C LEU A 22 -21.25 -12.31 16.73
N SER A 23 -20.61 -13.26 17.41
CA SER A 23 -20.82 -13.44 18.84
C SER A 23 -20.33 -12.22 19.64
N ASP A 24 -20.70 -12.13 20.91
CA ASP A 24 -20.25 -11.06 21.80
C ASP A 24 -18.71 -11.08 21.97
N GLU A 25 -18.12 -12.27 22.06
CA GLU A 25 -16.67 -12.45 22.10
C GLU A 25 -15.99 -11.97 20.81
N GLN A 26 -16.51 -12.37 19.64
CA GLN A 26 -16.00 -11.92 18.34
C GLN A 26 -16.10 -10.40 18.18
N SER A 27 -17.21 -9.81 18.65
CA SER A 27 -17.44 -8.37 18.59
C SER A 27 -16.50 -7.60 19.51
N THR A 28 -16.27 -8.10 20.72
CA THR A 28 -15.32 -7.53 21.69
C THR A 28 -13.90 -7.57 21.14
N TYR A 29 -13.47 -8.73 20.62
CA TYR A 29 -12.16 -8.88 20.00
C TYR A 29 -11.94 -7.91 18.83
N VAL A 30 -12.93 -7.75 17.94
CA VAL A 30 -12.86 -6.78 16.85
C VAL A 30 -12.69 -5.35 17.38
N GLN A 31 -13.45 -4.96 18.40
CA GLN A 31 -13.35 -3.62 18.99
C GLN A 31 -11.97 -3.37 19.63
N GLU A 32 -11.46 -4.35 20.39
CA GLU A 32 -10.13 -4.27 21.02
C GLU A 32 -9.01 -4.13 19.97
N LYS A 33 -9.04 -4.96 18.92
CA LYS A 33 -8.01 -4.92 17.87
C LYS A 33 -8.10 -3.67 17.02
N VAL A 34 -9.30 -3.17 16.73
CA VAL A 34 -9.46 -1.88 16.04
C VAL A 34 -9.00 -0.72 16.93
N ALA A 35 -9.18 -0.78 18.25
CA ALA A 35 -8.60 0.20 19.19
C ALA A 35 -7.07 0.17 19.19
N GLN A 36 -6.46 -0.98 18.88
CA GLN A 36 -5.02 -1.14 18.62
C GLN A 36 -4.62 -0.76 17.18
N GLU A 37 -5.48 -0.06 16.45
CA GLU A 37 -5.30 0.39 15.06
C GLU A 37 -5.25 -0.71 14.00
N TRP A 38 -5.78 -1.91 14.26
CA TRP A 38 -5.81 -2.97 13.25
C TRP A 38 -6.93 -2.75 12.23
N SER A 39 -6.65 -3.05 10.96
CA SER A 39 -7.69 -3.05 9.92
C SER A 39 -8.48 -4.37 9.91
N PRO A 40 -9.71 -4.38 9.39
CA PRO A 40 -10.48 -5.61 9.19
C PRO A 40 -9.75 -6.68 8.37
N ASP A 41 -8.87 -6.29 7.44
CA ASP A 41 -8.05 -7.23 6.68
C ASP A 41 -6.96 -7.87 7.56
N VAL A 42 -6.34 -7.11 8.46
CA VAL A 42 -5.34 -7.61 9.42
C VAL A 42 -6.00 -8.54 10.44
N ILE A 43 -7.15 -8.13 10.99
CA ILE A 43 -7.91 -8.90 11.98
C ILE A 43 -8.26 -10.30 11.45
N ILE A 44 -8.75 -10.38 10.21
CA ILE A 44 -9.11 -11.66 9.59
C ILE A 44 -7.88 -12.41 9.06
N GLY A 45 -6.94 -11.69 8.44
CA GLY A 45 -5.78 -12.28 7.77
C GLY A 45 -4.81 -12.96 8.73
N ARG A 46 -4.72 -12.47 9.98
CA ARG A 46 -3.88 -13.08 11.02
C ARG A 46 -4.41 -14.39 11.58
N GLY A 47 -5.74 -14.57 11.59
CA GLY A 47 -6.36 -15.77 12.16
C GLY A 47 -6.07 -16.01 13.65
N GLU A 48 -5.64 -14.99 14.41
CA GLU A 48 -5.35 -15.08 15.85
C GLU A 48 -6.60 -15.43 16.68
N PHE A 49 -7.78 -15.05 16.17
CA PHE A 49 -9.05 -15.35 16.80
C PHE A 49 -10.04 -15.83 15.72
N PRO A 50 -10.79 -16.91 15.96
CA PRO A 50 -11.75 -17.43 14.98
C PRO A 50 -12.93 -16.46 14.85
N ILE A 51 -12.98 -15.78 13.71
CA ILE A 51 -14.08 -14.88 13.35
C ILE A 51 -14.85 -15.51 12.18
N ASP A 52 -16.14 -15.72 12.37
CA ASP A 52 -17.02 -16.38 11.39
C ASP A 52 -17.44 -15.47 10.23
N CYS A 53 -16.52 -14.60 9.77
CA CYS A 53 -16.80 -13.71 8.67
C CYS A 53 -15.53 -13.34 7.89
N SER A 54 -15.69 -13.00 6.61
CA SER A 54 -14.59 -12.46 5.80
C SER A 54 -14.32 -10.99 6.12
N ALA A 55 -13.12 -10.49 5.82
CA ALA A 55 -12.78 -9.07 5.98
C ALA A 55 -13.80 -8.15 5.28
N ARG A 56 -14.27 -8.55 4.10
CA ARG A 56 -15.34 -7.85 3.36
C ARG A 56 -16.67 -7.79 4.12
N THR A 57 -17.01 -8.85 4.85
CA THR A 57 -18.21 -8.88 5.70
C THR A 57 -18.02 -7.97 6.90
N LEU A 58 -16.85 -7.99 7.52
CA LEU A 58 -16.50 -7.11 8.63
C LEU A 58 -16.58 -5.63 8.23
N TYR A 59 -16.00 -5.23 7.09
CA TYR A 59 -16.18 -3.87 6.53
C TYR A 59 -17.64 -3.48 6.30
N ARG A 60 -18.50 -4.43 5.90
CA ARG A 60 -19.93 -4.19 5.74
C ARG A 60 -20.62 -3.95 7.08
N MET A 61 -20.16 -4.59 8.16
CA MET A 61 -20.69 -4.38 9.51
C MET A 61 -20.35 -2.96 10.02
N PHE A 62 -19.12 -2.49 9.79
CA PHE A 62 -18.74 -1.08 10.02
C PHE A 62 -19.65 -0.14 9.23
N LYS A 63 -19.82 -0.36 7.92
CA LYS A 63 -20.67 0.49 7.07
C LYS A 63 -22.15 0.51 7.52
N LYS A 64 -22.63 -0.57 8.12
CA LYS A 64 -24.00 -0.69 8.65
C LYS A 64 -24.16 -0.07 10.05
N GLY A 65 -23.07 0.40 10.67
CA GLY A 65 -23.09 0.96 12.02
C GLY A 65 -23.12 -0.07 13.16
N ILE A 66 -22.82 -1.34 12.87
CA ILE A 66 -22.66 -2.37 13.93
C ILE A 66 -21.39 -2.08 14.74
N PHE A 67 -20.36 -1.58 14.06
CA PHE A 67 -19.14 -1.06 14.66
C PHE A 67 -18.94 0.38 14.22
N ASP A 68 -18.26 1.19 15.04
CA ASP A 68 -18.00 2.59 14.70
C ASP A 68 -17.03 2.69 13.52
N THR A 69 -17.48 3.29 12.42
CA THR A 69 -16.62 3.55 11.26
C THR A 69 -15.44 4.48 11.55
N GLN A 70 -15.52 5.33 12.58
CA GLN A 70 -14.46 6.26 12.94
C GLN A 70 -13.27 5.61 13.63
N SER A 71 -13.46 4.39 14.18
CA SER A 71 -12.40 3.62 14.79
C SER A 71 -11.52 2.90 13.75
N LEU A 72 -11.96 2.81 12.49
CA LEU A 72 -11.13 2.23 11.44
C LEU A 72 -9.89 3.11 11.15
N PRO A 73 -8.69 2.50 11.04
CA PRO A 73 -7.44 3.23 10.81
C PRO A 73 -7.36 3.87 9.41
N MET A 74 -8.16 3.38 8.44
CA MET A 74 -8.18 3.90 7.07
C MET A 74 -9.26 4.97 6.87
N LYS A 75 -8.88 6.24 7.07
CA LYS A 75 -9.72 7.41 6.75
C LYS A 75 -9.40 7.96 5.35
N GLY A 76 -9.77 7.23 4.31
CA GLY A 76 -9.48 7.58 2.92
C GLY A 76 -10.72 7.74 2.05
N LYS A 77 -10.84 8.86 1.33
CA LYS A 77 -11.77 8.97 0.18
C LYS A 77 -11.19 8.13 -0.96
N ARG A 78 -11.73 6.92 -1.20
CA ARG A 78 -11.43 6.17 -2.43
C ARG A 78 -11.76 7.04 -3.64
N LYS A 79 -10.85 7.14 -4.60
CA LYS A 79 -11.14 7.79 -5.88
C LYS A 79 -12.29 7.00 -6.56
N PRO A 80 -13.27 7.69 -7.19
CA PRO A 80 -14.37 7.02 -7.85
C PRO A 80 -13.85 6.08 -8.95
N ASN A 81 -14.53 4.94 -9.16
CA ASN A 81 -14.14 3.88 -10.10
C ASN A 81 -13.94 4.33 -11.57
N ASN A 82 -14.31 5.56 -11.93
CA ASN A 82 -14.15 6.16 -13.27
C ASN A 82 -13.12 7.30 -13.33
N HIS A 83 -12.26 7.46 -12.33
CA HIS A 83 -11.20 8.47 -12.39
C HIS A 83 -10.18 8.10 -13.49
N GLN A 84 -10.26 8.76 -14.65
CA GLN A 84 -9.22 8.69 -15.66
C GLN A 84 -8.03 9.59 -15.28
N GLU A 85 -6.83 9.01 -15.22
CA GLU A 85 -5.57 9.69 -14.92
C GLU A 85 -5.22 10.69 -16.05
N LYS A 86 -5.22 11.99 -15.75
CA LYS A 86 -4.93 13.07 -16.73
C LYS A 86 -3.46 13.52 -16.73
N ARG A 87 -2.60 12.95 -15.86
CA ARG A 87 -1.17 13.27 -15.83
C ARG A 87 -0.52 12.63 -17.06
N GLY A 88 0.00 13.47 -17.96
CA GLY A 88 0.45 13.09 -19.31
C GLY A 88 1.24 11.78 -19.41
N LYS A 89 1.03 11.07 -20.53
CA LYS A 89 1.64 9.77 -20.82
C LYS A 89 3.12 9.96 -21.20
N GLN A 90 4.01 9.28 -20.51
CA GLN A 90 5.42 9.21 -20.89
C GLN A 90 5.59 8.07 -21.90
N ALA A 91 6.31 8.32 -22.99
CA ALA A 91 6.50 7.34 -24.06
C ALA A 91 7.47 6.22 -23.66
N PHE A 92 7.17 4.98 -24.08
CA PHE A 92 7.96 3.75 -23.88
C PHE A 92 8.39 3.46 -22.43
N ARG A 93 7.61 2.62 -21.74
CA ARG A 93 7.83 2.10 -20.38
C ARG A 93 7.73 0.57 -20.41
N ARG A 94 8.57 -0.13 -19.63
CA ARG A 94 8.37 -1.56 -19.36
C ARG A 94 7.27 -1.72 -18.33
N THR A 95 6.30 -2.58 -18.61
CA THR A 95 5.10 -2.71 -17.78
C THR A 95 5.30 -3.66 -16.59
N ILE A 96 4.46 -3.56 -15.56
CA ILE A 96 4.43 -4.53 -14.47
C ILE A 96 4.09 -5.95 -14.95
N HIS A 97 3.42 -6.09 -16.10
CA HIS A 97 3.16 -7.38 -16.73
C HIS A 97 4.44 -8.03 -17.25
N GLU A 98 5.30 -7.27 -17.94
CA GLU A 98 6.64 -7.75 -18.33
C GLU A 98 7.48 -8.14 -17.11
N ARG A 99 7.38 -7.35 -16.02
CA ARG A 99 8.04 -7.70 -14.76
C ARG A 99 7.57 -9.05 -14.23
N ASN A 100 6.27 -9.33 -14.24
CA ASN A 100 5.73 -10.60 -13.78
C ASN A 100 6.22 -11.78 -14.63
N SER A 101 6.39 -11.56 -15.94
CA SER A 101 6.94 -12.58 -16.83
C SER A 101 8.44 -12.82 -16.59
N LEU A 102 9.23 -11.77 -16.35
CA LEU A 102 10.66 -11.88 -16.09
C LEU A 102 11.00 -12.35 -14.67
N TYR A 103 10.18 -11.95 -13.68
CA TYR A 103 10.35 -12.24 -12.27
C TYR A 103 9.06 -12.80 -11.65
N PRO A 104 8.66 -14.03 -12.02
CA PRO A 104 7.44 -14.66 -11.52
C PRO A 104 7.51 -15.03 -10.02
N HIS A 105 8.71 -15.05 -9.45
CA HIS A 105 8.98 -15.47 -8.07
C HIS A 105 9.46 -14.33 -7.17
N LEU A 106 9.23 -13.07 -7.54
CA LEU A 106 9.67 -11.88 -6.79
C LEU A 106 9.29 -11.89 -5.30
N SER A 107 8.20 -12.58 -4.93
CA SER A 107 7.71 -12.67 -3.55
C SER A 107 8.41 -13.76 -2.74
N LYS A 108 9.31 -14.51 -3.39
CA LYS A 108 10.08 -15.63 -2.83
C LYS A 108 11.59 -15.45 -3.01
N GLU A 109 12.03 -14.31 -3.57
CA GLU A 109 13.44 -14.01 -3.76
C GLU A 109 13.72 -12.55 -3.41
N PHE A 110 14.91 -12.30 -2.89
CA PHE A 110 15.34 -10.96 -2.52
C PHE A 110 15.75 -10.16 -3.76
N GLY A 111 15.59 -8.84 -3.67
CA GLY A 111 16.17 -7.88 -4.60
C GLY A 111 15.15 -7.21 -5.50
N HIS A 112 13.87 -7.26 -5.14
CA HIS A 112 12.80 -6.58 -5.87
C HIS A 112 12.28 -5.44 -5.02
N LEU A 113 12.32 -4.22 -5.56
CA LEU A 113 11.87 -3.02 -4.86
C LEU A 113 10.55 -2.54 -5.46
N GLU A 114 9.61 -2.13 -4.61
CA GLU A 114 8.51 -1.24 -4.98
C GLU A 114 8.87 0.17 -4.55
N ASP A 115 8.77 1.15 -5.45
CA ASP A 115 9.00 2.57 -5.16
C ASP A 115 7.69 3.36 -5.10
N ASP A 116 7.63 4.34 -4.19
CA ASP A 116 6.59 5.36 -4.12
C ASP A 116 7.17 6.65 -3.51
N THR A 117 6.37 7.71 -3.44
CA THR A 117 6.76 8.94 -2.72
C THR A 117 5.74 9.38 -1.68
N ILE A 118 6.25 9.68 -0.49
CA ILE A 118 5.50 10.34 0.58
C ILE A 118 5.68 11.85 0.41
N VAL A 119 4.62 12.52 -0.03
CA VAL A 119 4.65 13.98 -0.25
C VAL A 119 4.34 14.76 1.04
N GLY A 120 5.16 15.75 1.36
CA GLY A 120 5.02 16.61 2.53
C GLY A 120 4.03 17.77 2.32
N VAL A 121 4.04 18.70 3.27
CA VAL A 121 3.12 19.84 3.31
C VAL A 121 3.17 20.68 2.03
N LYS A 122 1.99 21.14 1.58
CA LYS A 122 1.82 21.97 0.37
C LYS A 122 2.46 21.37 -0.90
N HIS A 123 2.72 20.08 -0.93
CA HIS A 123 3.40 19.40 -2.03
C HIS A 123 4.83 19.92 -2.33
N LYS A 124 5.49 20.55 -1.37
CA LYS A 124 6.81 21.19 -1.56
C LYS A 124 8.00 20.25 -1.33
N SER A 125 7.80 19.14 -0.64
CA SER A 125 8.84 18.18 -0.30
C SER A 125 8.34 16.75 -0.44
N ALA A 126 9.26 15.80 -0.54
CA ALA A 126 8.94 14.38 -0.64
C ALA A 126 10.00 13.53 0.04
N VAL A 127 9.60 12.33 0.45
CA VAL A 127 10.47 11.23 0.83
C VAL A 127 10.21 10.10 -0.15
N ILE A 128 11.28 9.57 -0.74
CA ILE A 128 11.22 8.37 -1.57
C ILE A 128 11.12 7.17 -0.62
N THR A 129 10.19 6.27 -0.92
CA THR A 129 9.95 5.07 -0.11
C THR A 129 10.15 3.86 -1.00
N LEU A 130 11.17 3.06 -0.68
CA LEU A 130 11.48 1.80 -1.35
C LEU A 130 11.13 0.66 -0.39
N VAL A 131 10.38 -0.33 -0.85
CA VAL A 131 10.07 -1.50 -0.04
C VAL A 131 10.53 -2.75 -0.76
N GLU A 132 11.34 -3.56 -0.08
CA GLU A 132 11.83 -4.82 -0.62
C GLU A 132 10.75 -5.91 -0.54
N CYS A 133 10.46 -6.57 -1.65
CA CYS A 133 9.26 -7.39 -1.80
C CYS A 133 9.28 -8.68 -0.96
N LEU A 134 10.44 -9.23 -0.61
CA LEU A 134 10.55 -10.45 0.21
C LEU A 134 10.58 -10.12 1.70
N SER A 135 11.60 -9.39 2.13
CA SER A 135 11.91 -9.01 3.52
C SER A 135 11.00 -7.92 4.08
N LYS A 136 10.30 -7.18 3.21
CA LYS A 136 9.43 -6.04 3.57
C LYS A 136 10.18 -4.86 4.20
N VAL A 137 11.52 -4.87 4.13
CA VAL A 137 12.36 -3.77 4.59
C VAL A 137 11.94 -2.47 3.91
N ILE A 138 11.63 -1.46 4.71
CA ILE A 138 11.32 -0.11 4.25
C ILE A 138 12.59 0.72 4.28
N ILE A 139 12.97 1.25 3.12
CA ILE A 139 14.04 2.22 2.95
C ILE A 139 13.43 3.57 2.62
N THR A 140 13.86 4.60 3.35
CA THR A 140 13.45 5.99 3.09
C THR A 140 14.65 6.82 2.68
N LEU A 141 14.48 7.58 1.60
CA LEU A 141 15.50 8.49 1.08
C LEU A 141 14.92 9.90 1.00
N LYS A 142 15.66 10.90 1.49
CA LYS A 142 15.25 12.31 1.42
C LYS A 142 15.89 12.99 0.20
N PRO A 143 15.19 13.16 -0.93
CA PRO A 143 15.69 13.99 -2.02
C PRO A 143 15.65 15.49 -1.64
N ILE A 144 16.51 16.30 -2.26
CA ILE A 144 16.51 17.76 -2.08
C ILE A 144 15.25 18.43 -2.63
N GLY A 145 14.55 17.75 -3.53
CA GLY A 145 13.37 18.25 -4.22
C GLY A 145 12.57 17.11 -4.86
N ARG A 146 11.61 17.47 -5.70
CA ARG A 146 10.65 16.54 -6.32
C ARG A 146 10.83 16.41 -7.83
N ARG A 147 11.82 17.11 -8.39
CA ARG A 147 12.08 17.02 -9.83
C ARG A 147 12.69 15.66 -10.14
N ALA A 148 12.55 15.23 -11.39
CA ALA A 148 13.13 13.96 -11.81
C ALA A 148 14.65 13.92 -11.63
N GLU A 149 15.32 15.06 -11.80
CA GLU A 149 16.76 15.20 -11.55
C GLU A 149 17.12 15.00 -10.07
N ASP A 150 16.33 15.56 -9.16
CA ASP A 150 16.56 15.45 -7.70
C ASP A 150 16.39 14.00 -7.24
N ILE A 151 15.33 13.33 -7.70
CA ILE A 151 15.04 11.93 -7.38
C ILE A 151 16.11 11.02 -7.95
N GLN A 152 16.47 11.20 -9.22
CA GLN A 152 17.54 10.44 -9.87
C GLN A 152 18.86 10.56 -9.13
N THR A 153 19.26 11.78 -8.78
CA THR A 153 20.51 12.03 -8.04
C THR A 153 20.50 11.27 -6.72
N ARG A 154 19.41 11.41 -5.95
CA ARG A 154 19.30 10.74 -4.64
C ARG A 154 19.31 9.22 -4.74
N LEU A 155 18.64 8.64 -5.74
CA LEU A 155 18.62 7.19 -5.98
C LEU A 155 20.01 6.68 -6.39
N ASN A 156 20.68 7.37 -7.31
CA ASN A 156 22.02 6.99 -7.74
C ASN A 156 23.02 7.02 -6.58
N ASP A 157 22.97 8.04 -5.73
CA ASP A 157 23.86 8.13 -4.56
C ASP A 157 23.57 7.03 -3.54
N TRP A 158 22.30 6.66 -3.36
CA TRP A 158 21.94 5.52 -2.54
C TRP A 158 22.45 4.20 -3.12
N PHE A 159 22.25 3.93 -4.41
CA PHE A 159 22.74 2.71 -5.05
C PHE A 159 24.27 2.58 -4.99
N LYS A 160 25.03 3.68 -5.07
CA LYS A 160 26.48 3.67 -4.86
C LYS A 160 26.90 3.18 -3.47
N SER A 161 26.07 3.40 -2.46
CA SER A 161 26.32 2.94 -1.09
C SER A 161 25.97 1.46 -0.87
N MET A 162 25.34 0.82 -1.86
CA MET A 162 24.90 -0.57 -1.78
C MET A 162 25.84 -1.50 -2.57
N PRO A 163 25.95 -2.78 -2.16
CA PRO A 163 26.61 -3.79 -2.98
C PRO A 163 26.01 -3.84 -4.39
N LYS A 164 26.87 -3.95 -5.40
CA LYS A 164 26.43 -4.13 -6.79
C LYS A 164 25.59 -5.40 -6.92
N HIS A 165 24.56 -5.34 -7.77
CA HIS A 165 23.62 -6.44 -8.04
C HIS A 165 22.81 -6.93 -6.84
N LEU A 166 22.80 -6.19 -5.72
CA LEU A 166 21.95 -6.50 -4.57
C LEU A 166 20.46 -6.45 -4.94
N PHE A 167 20.09 -5.50 -5.81
CA PHE A 167 18.72 -5.34 -6.30
C PHE A 167 18.65 -5.66 -7.79
N LYS A 168 17.68 -6.49 -8.16
CA LYS A 168 17.44 -7.00 -9.52
C LYS A 168 16.45 -6.13 -10.28
N SER A 169 15.39 -5.67 -9.60
CA SER A 169 14.37 -4.84 -10.23
C SER A 169 13.73 -3.83 -9.30
N MET A 170 13.17 -2.76 -9.88
CA MET A 170 12.36 -1.77 -9.17
C MET A 170 11.08 -1.44 -9.94
N THR A 171 9.97 -1.27 -9.23
CA THR A 171 8.65 -0.92 -9.81
C THR A 171 8.22 0.47 -9.38
N PHE A 172 8.09 1.39 -10.33
CA PHE A 172 7.65 2.77 -10.11
C PHE A 172 6.15 2.97 -10.35
N ASP A 173 5.63 4.09 -9.82
CA ASP A 173 4.36 4.65 -10.28
C ASP A 173 4.52 5.35 -11.65
N CYS A 174 3.39 5.65 -12.30
CA CYS A 174 3.40 6.38 -13.56
C CYS A 174 3.70 7.89 -13.43
N GLY A 175 4.30 8.32 -12.31
CA GLY A 175 4.66 9.70 -12.00
C GLY A 175 5.63 10.31 -13.01
N LYS A 176 5.57 11.63 -13.15
CA LYS A 176 6.46 12.38 -14.05
C LYS A 176 7.86 12.54 -13.46
N GLU A 177 7.94 12.44 -12.15
CA GLU A 177 9.16 12.46 -11.35
C GLU A 177 10.10 11.28 -11.66
N PHE A 178 9.62 10.22 -12.31
CA PHE A 178 10.43 9.10 -12.79
C PHE A 178 10.70 9.15 -14.30
N SER A 179 10.73 10.37 -14.87
CA SER A 179 10.98 10.55 -16.30
C SER A 179 12.35 10.02 -16.75
N ASN A 180 13.36 10.11 -15.88
CA ASN A 180 14.74 9.71 -16.14
C ASN A 180 15.06 8.25 -15.77
N TRP A 181 14.05 7.39 -15.63
CA TRP A 181 14.22 6.00 -15.21
C TRP A 181 15.24 5.20 -16.01
N ARG A 182 15.37 5.45 -17.32
CA ARG A 182 16.36 4.76 -18.18
C ARG A 182 17.79 5.01 -17.70
N SER A 183 18.08 6.25 -17.29
CA SER A 183 19.39 6.58 -16.74
C SER A 183 19.63 5.85 -15.43
N ILE A 184 18.64 5.81 -14.54
CA ILE A 184 18.74 5.08 -13.26
C ILE A 184 18.96 3.59 -13.52
N SER A 185 18.20 3.00 -14.43
CA SER A 185 18.27 1.58 -14.81
C SER A 185 19.66 1.22 -15.33
N ASN A 186 20.18 1.99 -16.29
CA ASN A 186 21.48 1.72 -16.91
C ASN A 186 22.66 1.98 -15.96
N SER A 187 22.61 3.05 -15.15
CA SER A 187 23.72 3.41 -14.26
C SER A 187 23.89 2.44 -13.09
N ASN A 188 22.81 1.81 -12.64
CA ASN A 188 22.82 0.94 -11.46
C ASN A 188 22.58 -0.54 -11.79
N ASP A 189 22.51 -0.89 -13.08
CA ASP A 189 22.23 -2.24 -13.57
C ASP A 189 21.00 -2.89 -12.91
N ILE A 190 19.90 -2.13 -12.88
CA ILE A 190 18.63 -2.55 -12.26
C ILE A 190 17.48 -2.47 -13.28
N ALA A 191 16.66 -3.51 -13.37
CA ALA A 191 15.52 -3.53 -14.26
C ALA A 191 14.37 -2.67 -13.71
N ILE A 192 13.90 -1.68 -14.47
CA ILE A 192 12.85 -0.77 -14.00
C ILE A 192 11.54 -1.01 -14.78
N PHE A 193 10.45 -1.10 -14.03
CA PHE A 193 9.10 -1.34 -14.53
C PHE A 193 8.10 -0.34 -13.95
N PHE A 194 6.93 -0.23 -14.56
CA PHE A 194 5.89 0.73 -14.17
C PHE A 194 4.55 0.02 -13.94
N ALA A 195 3.89 0.39 -12.84
CA ALA A 195 2.50 0.04 -12.60
C ALA A 195 1.58 0.69 -13.64
N ASP A 196 0.43 0.07 -13.91
CA ASP A 196 -0.55 0.62 -14.84
C ASP A 196 -1.17 1.93 -14.30
N PRO A 197 -1.44 2.91 -15.17
CA PRO A 197 -2.11 4.15 -14.77
C PRO A 197 -3.44 3.87 -14.07
N GLY A 198 -3.67 4.51 -12.92
CA GLY A 198 -4.92 4.33 -12.17
C GLY A 198 -5.07 3.00 -11.44
N THR A 199 -4.00 2.19 -11.32
CA THR A 199 -4.03 0.90 -10.60
C THR A 199 -3.09 0.88 -9.38
N PRO A 200 -3.39 1.63 -8.30
CA PRO A 200 -2.54 1.66 -7.10
C PRO A 200 -2.33 0.27 -6.45
N SER A 201 -3.32 -0.61 -6.53
CA SER A 201 -3.28 -1.96 -5.94
C SER A 201 -2.19 -2.87 -6.51
N GLN A 202 -1.62 -2.53 -7.68
CA GLN A 202 -0.46 -3.23 -8.25
C GLN A 202 0.84 -2.98 -7.47
N ARG A 203 0.82 -2.04 -6.52
CA ARG A 203 1.90 -1.74 -5.57
C ARG A 203 1.36 -1.78 -4.14
N GLY A 204 0.60 -2.84 -3.84
CA GLY A 204 -0.11 -2.97 -2.56
C GLY A 204 0.82 -2.94 -1.34
N LEU A 205 2.09 -3.31 -1.51
CA LEU A 205 3.08 -3.26 -0.43
C LEU A 205 3.43 -1.80 -0.08
N ASN A 206 3.64 -0.96 -1.08
CA ASN A 206 3.89 0.46 -0.84
C ASN A 206 2.70 1.21 -0.25
N GLU A 207 1.47 0.90 -0.64
CA GLU A 207 0.29 1.52 -0.01
C GLU A 207 0.24 1.22 1.49
N HIS A 208 0.56 -0.02 1.87
CA HIS A 208 0.61 -0.44 3.27
C HIS A 208 1.76 0.25 4.02
N SER A 209 2.98 0.16 3.51
CA SER A 209 4.18 0.75 4.12
C SER A 209 4.09 2.26 4.23
N ASN A 210 3.55 2.94 3.23
CA ASN A 210 3.34 4.39 3.30
C ASN A 210 2.28 4.74 4.33
N GLY A 211 1.24 3.91 4.47
CA GLY A 211 0.29 4.04 5.57
C GLY A 211 0.95 3.97 6.95
N LEU A 212 1.86 3.02 7.16
CA LEU A 212 2.62 2.87 8.40
C LEU A 212 3.51 4.08 8.66
N LEU A 213 4.34 4.48 7.68
CA LEU A 213 5.21 5.66 7.80
C LEU A 213 4.43 6.95 8.13
N ARG A 214 3.22 7.12 7.57
CA ARG A 214 2.35 8.26 7.89
C ARG A 214 1.90 8.27 9.35
N ARG A 215 1.59 7.10 9.92
CA ARG A 215 1.18 6.95 11.33
C ARG A 215 2.38 7.00 12.27
N GLY A 216 3.50 6.41 11.89
CA GLY A 216 4.70 6.25 12.70
C GLY A 216 5.56 7.51 12.87
N GLY A 217 5.31 8.58 12.09
CA GLY A 217 6.00 9.85 12.31
C GLY A 217 6.13 10.80 11.12
N LEU A 218 5.63 10.44 9.93
CA LEU A 218 5.75 11.27 8.71
C LEU A 218 4.40 11.82 8.22
N PRO A 219 3.64 12.59 9.02
CA PRO A 219 2.30 13.04 8.66
C PRO A 219 2.29 13.96 7.43
N LYS A 220 1.14 14.09 6.77
CA LYS A 220 0.99 14.94 5.56
C LYS A 220 1.27 16.43 5.80
N THR A 221 1.18 16.88 7.04
CA THR A 221 1.44 18.25 7.48
C THR A 221 2.92 18.54 7.72
N MET A 222 3.78 17.52 7.72
CA MET A 222 5.22 17.67 7.92
C MET A 222 5.88 18.26 6.68
N ASP A 223 6.84 19.17 6.90
CA ASP A 223 7.75 19.63 5.86
C ASP A 223 9.08 18.88 5.96
N PHE A 224 9.34 18.01 5.00
CA PHE A 224 10.56 17.20 5.01
C PHE A 224 11.83 18.01 4.74
N ARG A 225 11.74 19.27 4.29
CA ARG A 225 12.93 20.13 4.10
C ARG A 225 13.63 20.42 5.42
N ASP A 226 12.84 20.64 6.47
CA ASP A 226 13.32 20.99 7.81
C ASP A 226 13.47 19.74 8.70
N THR A 227 13.24 18.55 8.14
CA THR A 227 13.34 17.27 8.85
C THR A 227 14.66 16.59 8.53
N ASP A 228 15.36 16.12 9.56
CA ASP A 228 16.59 15.37 9.37
C ASP A 228 16.33 13.98 8.75
N GLU A 229 17.23 13.54 7.87
CA GLU A 229 17.07 12.25 7.18
C GLU A 229 17.21 11.08 8.16
N THR A 230 18.02 11.20 9.22
CA THR A 230 18.15 10.14 10.23
C THR A 230 16.86 9.91 10.99
N PHE A 231 16.08 10.96 11.25
CA PHE A 231 14.76 10.83 11.85
C PHE A 231 13.81 10.05 10.92
N ILE A 232 13.78 10.40 9.64
CA ILE A 232 12.94 9.73 8.63
C ILE A 232 13.31 8.24 8.55
N GLN A 233 14.60 7.93 8.54
CA GLN A 233 15.11 6.56 8.56
C GLN A 233 14.73 5.82 9.86
N SER A 234 14.80 6.48 11.01
CA SER A 234 14.43 5.87 12.30
C SER A 234 12.95 5.44 12.33
N VAL A 235 12.06 6.23 11.73
CA VAL A 235 10.65 5.87 11.56
C VAL A 235 10.54 4.61 10.69
N ALA A 236 11.25 4.57 9.55
CA ALA A 236 11.23 3.41 8.65
C ALA A 236 11.77 2.13 9.30
N SER A 237 12.86 2.22 10.07
CA SER A 237 13.43 1.08 10.80
C SER A 237 12.46 0.53 11.85
N LYS A 238 11.80 1.43 12.61
CA LYS A 238 10.79 1.03 13.59
C LYS A 238 9.62 0.28 12.93
N GLU A 239 9.10 0.80 11.83
CA GLU A 239 7.98 0.18 11.11
C GLU A 239 8.37 -1.14 10.42
N THR A 240 9.63 -1.29 10.02
CA THR A 240 10.17 -2.55 9.47
C THR A 240 10.22 -3.63 10.55
N ILE A 241 10.75 -3.32 11.72
CA ILE A 241 10.79 -4.24 12.88
C ILE A 241 9.37 -4.64 13.31
N PHE A 242 8.41 -3.70 13.24
CA PHE A 242 7.02 -3.98 13.53
C PHE A 242 6.36 -4.92 12.49
N GLN A 243 6.88 -4.99 11.26
CA GLN A 243 6.40 -5.94 10.24
C GLN A 243 7.02 -7.34 10.38
N GLU A 244 8.21 -7.47 10.97
CA GLU A 244 8.86 -8.78 11.17
C GLU A 244 8.30 -9.56 12.37
N ASN A 245 7.82 -8.85 13.40
CA ASN A 245 7.35 -9.47 14.65
C ASN A 245 5.87 -9.95 14.60
N HIS A 246 5.25 -9.98 13.43
CA HIS A 246 3.80 -9.75 13.31
C HIS A 246 3.22 -10.19 11.96
#